data_AF-A0A5N6TPH5-F1
#
_entry.id   AF-A0A5N6TPH5-F1
#
_cell.length_a   1.000
_cell.length_b   1.000
_cell.length_c   1.000
_cell.angle_alpha   90.00
_cell.angle_beta   90.00
_cell.angle_gamma   90.00
#
_symmetry.space_group_name_H-M   'P 1'
#
loop_
_entity.id
_entity.type
_entity.pdbx_description
1 polymer ?
#
loop_
_entity_poly.entity_id
_entity_poly.type
_entity_poly.pdbx_seq_one_letter_code
_entity_poly.pdbx_strand_id
1 'polypeptide(L)'
;MSVQRASLSPPSVEVIPLNLEHDGQPQFEPSFFEPYRGFLPEPDAEETYPPFTGVEGPFCKPLDWAQDINDYFQTYLATVQQETKLPIRLYQPGRFGHNLWERSPNSNWHISAFDYITDEPRFKCMMLNDVIGCDTVTREELLCICRIMVKVLRYYKNHLVAPVMVLSFMGPRHGRILVAHHNGDSLVIGKSELFDFQHKNIDAFKTFAQWWCSSGVGNTMAK
;
A
#
# COMPACT_ATOMS: atom_id res chain seq x y z
N MET A 1 -36.76 9.52 26.17
CA MET A 1 -35.32 9.80 26.42
C MET A 1 -34.68 10.05 25.07
N SER A 2 -34.26 11.28 24.81
CA SER A 2 -33.59 11.68 23.57
C SER A 2 -32.10 11.35 23.69
N VAL A 3 -31.58 10.51 22.80
CA VAL A 3 -30.14 10.24 22.72
C VAL A 3 -29.50 11.43 22.02
N GLN A 4 -28.75 12.22 22.78
CA GLN A 4 -27.95 13.32 22.28
C GLN A 4 -26.81 12.71 21.43
N ARG A 5 -26.92 12.79 20.10
CA ARG A 5 -25.80 12.50 19.21
C ARG A 5 -24.71 13.53 19.52
N ALA A 6 -23.61 13.09 20.12
CA ALA A 6 -22.42 13.93 20.23
C ALA A 6 -22.03 14.37 18.81
N SER A 7 -21.95 15.68 18.58
CA SER A 7 -21.38 16.23 17.36
C SER A 7 -19.87 15.97 17.40
N LEU A 8 -19.47 14.80 16.91
CA LEU A 8 -18.05 14.55 16.65
C LEU A 8 -17.65 15.50 15.51
N SER A 9 -16.65 16.34 15.77
CA SER A 9 -15.94 17.03 14.70
C SER A 9 -15.49 15.99 13.66
N PRO A 10 -15.54 16.29 12.36
CA PRO A 10 -15.05 15.36 11.35
C PRO A 10 -13.61 14.97 11.70
N PRO A 11 -13.26 13.67 11.64
CA PRO A 11 -11.90 13.23 11.93
C PRO A 11 -10.94 13.96 11.00
N SER A 12 -9.89 14.56 11.55
CA SER A 12 -8.85 15.22 10.77
C SER A 12 -7.98 14.16 10.08
N VAL A 13 -7.59 14.44 8.83
CA VAL A 13 -6.60 13.65 8.12
C VAL A 13 -5.30 14.44 8.13
N GLU A 14 -4.25 13.82 8.66
CA GLU A 14 -2.91 14.40 8.72
C GLU A 14 -2.01 13.62 7.76
N VAL A 15 -1.48 14.31 6.75
CA VAL A 15 -0.54 13.73 5.79
C VAL A 15 0.86 14.24 6.14
N ILE A 16 1.74 13.33 6.50
CA ILE A 16 3.14 13.62 6.84
C ILE A 16 4.07 12.98 5.81
N PRO A 17 5.23 13.58 5.52
CA PRO A 17 6.19 12.96 4.61
C PRO A 17 6.77 11.67 5.22
N LEU A 18 6.81 10.62 4.41
CA LEU A 18 7.54 9.39 4.67
C LEU A 18 8.91 9.52 3.99
N ASN A 19 9.85 10.19 4.66
CA ASN A 19 11.18 10.42 4.11
C ASN A 19 11.98 9.12 4.13
N LEU A 20 12.41 8.69 2.94
CA LEU A 20 13.22 7.49 2.73
C LEU A 20 14.66 7.90 2.37
N GLU A 21 15.62 7.10 2.80
CA GLU A 21 17.00 7.15 2.33
C GLU A 21 17.11 6.50 0.94
N HIS A 22 18.27 6.67 0.30
CA HIS A 22 18.52 6.09 -1.03
C HIS A 22 18.41 4.57 -1.08
N ASP A 23 18.57 3.89 0.06
CA ASP A 23 18.44 2.44 0.19
C ASP A 23 17.01 2.00 0.56
N GLY A 24 16.05 2.92 0.58
CA GLY A 24 14.64 2.67 0.90
C GLY A 24 14.30 2.66 2.39
N GLN A 25 15.29 2.84 3.28
CA GLN A 25 15.09 2.86 4.72
C GLN A 25 14.47 4.19 5.19
N PRO A 26 13.65 4.18 6.26
CA PRO A 26 13.05 5.39 6.77
C PRO A 26 14.06 6.23 7.56
N GLN A 27 14.03 7.56 7.38
CA GLN A 27 14.86 8.51 8.14
C GLN A 27 14.38 8.73 9.59
N PHE A 28 13.46 7.90 10.06
CA PHE A 28 12.79 8.00 11.35
C PHE A 28 12.51 6.59 11.89
N GLU A 29 12.24 6.48 13.19
CA GLU A 29 11.93 5.20 13.83
C GLU A 29 10.53 4.71 13.39
N PRO A 30 10.40 3.53 12.76
CA PRO A 30 9.13 3.07 12.25
C PRO A 30 8.12 2.74 13.34
N SER A 31 6.91 3.28 13.22
CA SER A 31 5.90 3.11 14.28
C SER A 31 5.19 1.76 14.24
N PHE A 32 4.96 1.21 13.04
CA PHE A 32 4.14 -0.01 12.88
C PHE A 32 4.69 -1.04 11.89
N PHE A 33 5.51 -0.60 10.93
CA PHE A 33 6.08 -1.44 9.88
C PHE A 33 7.57 -1.17 9.78
N GLU A 34 8.39 -2.15 10.11
CA GLU A 34 9.85 -2.06 10.01
C GLU A 34 10.27 -2.65 8.66
N PRO A 35 10.78 -1.84 7.71
CA PRO A 35 11.17 -2.35 6.39
C PRO A 35 12.24 -3.43 6.50
N TYR A 36 12.17 -4.42 5.62
CA TYR A 36 13.15 -5.50 5.60
C TYR A 36 14.55 -4.96 5.27
N ARG A 37 15.53 -5.30 6.11
CA ARG A 37 16.94 -4.85 5.97
C ARG A 37 17.89 -5.92 5.44
N GLY A 38 17.39 -7.13 5.19
CA GLY A 38 18.22 -8.22 4.69
C GLY A 38 18.48 -8.11 3.19
N PHE A 39 19.15 -9.13 2.66
CA PHE A 39 19.46 -9.22 1.24
C PHE A 39 18.19 -9.39 0.41
N LEU A 40 18.03 -8.56 -0.62
CA LEU A 40 17.06 -8.74 -1.69
C LEU A 40 17.80 -9.03 -3.00
N PRO A 41 17.46 -10.11 -3.72
CA PRO A 41 18.08 -10.41 -5.00
C PRO A 41 17.74 -9.35 -6.05
N GLU A 42 18.53 -9.34 -7.12
CA GLU A 42 18.12 -8.64 -8.34
C GLU A 42 16.91 -9.35 -8.95
N PRO A 43 16.02 -8.62 -9.65
CA PRO A 43 15.01 -9.26 -10.47
C PRO A 43 15.67 -10.14 -11.54
N ASP A 44 14.96 -11.19 -11.97
CA ASP A 44 15.42 -12.04 -13.07
C ASP A 44 15.81 -11.19 -14.29
N ALA A 45 16.98 -11.48 -14.85
CA ALA A 45 17.53 -10.78 -16.00
C ALA A 45 16.71 -11.02 -17.28
N GLU A 46 16.05 -12.18 -17.37
CA GLU A 46 15.14 -12.52 -18.47
C GLU A 46 13.76 -11.85 -18.31
N GLU A 47 13.42 -11.41 -17.10
CA GLU A 47 12.15 -10.73 -16.84
C GLU A 47 12.11 -9.37 -17.53
N THR A 48 11.25 -9.30 -18.53
CA THR A 48 11.08 -8.14 -19.38
C THR A 48 10.10 -7.17 -18.74
N TYR A 49 10.56 -5.95 -18.48
CA TYR A 49 9.66 -4.86 -18.13
C TYR A 49 9.12 -4.24 -19.42
N PRO A 50 7.79 -4.20 -19.65
CA PRO A 50 7.22 -3.70 -20.90
C PRO A 50 7.68 -2.26 -21.13
N PRO A 51 8.07 -1.86 -22.35
CA PRO A 51 8.48 -0.48 -22.61
C PRO A 51 7.31 0.49 -22.41
N PHE A 52 7.56 1.63 -21.78
CA PHE A 52 6.59 2.72 -21.76
C PHE A 52 6.68 3.47 -23.09
N THR A 53 5.65 3.34 -23.92
CA THR A 53 5.64 3.97 -25.25
C THR A 53 5.12 5.41 -25.21
N GLY A 54 4.53 5.84 -24.10
CA GLY A 54 3.85 7.15 -23.97
C GLY A 54 2.67 7.33 -24.92
N VAL A 55 2.38 6.35 -25.78
CA VAL A 55 1.24 6.35 -26.68
C VAL A 55 0.07 5.84 -25.86
N GLU A 56 -0.70 6.77 -25.31
CA GLU A 56 -2.08 6.51 -24.91
C GLU A 56 -2.84 6.07 -26.16
N GLY A 57 -2.79 4.77 -26.47
CA GLY A 57 -3.80 4.20 -27.35
C GLY A 57 -5.17 4.58 -26.77
N PRO A 58 -6.21 4.79 -27.61
CA PRO A 58 -7.52 5.27 -27.16
C PRO A 58 -8.24 4.37 -26.12
N PHE A 59 -7.59 3.28 -25.71
CA PHE A 59 -8.08 2.28 -24.76
C PHE A 59 -7.19 2.11 -23.53
N CYS A 60 -6.00 2.73 -23.46
CA CYS A 60 -5.09 2.55 -22.33
C CYS A 60 -5.43 3.54 -21.22
N LYS A 61 -5.91 3.01 -20.10
CA LYS A 61 -6.30 3.77 -18.92
C LYS A 61 -5.15 3.82 -17.91
N PRO A 62 -5.13 4.82 -17.00
CA PRO A 62 -4.21 4.83 -15.89
C PRO A 62 -4.15 3.51 -15.10
N LEU A 63 -5.29 2.80 -14.99
CA LEU A 63 -5.34 1.49 -14.35
C LEU A 63 -4.52 0.41 -15.06
N ASP A 64 -4.49 0.41 -16.41
CA ASP A 64 -3.71 -0.56 -17.19
C ASP A 64 -2.22 -0.39 -16.92
N TRP A 65 -1.77 0.86 -16.80
CA TRP A 65 -0.41 1.17 -16.43
C TRP A 65 -0.05 0.81 -14.98
N ALA A 66 -0.99 0.99 -14.05
CA ALA A 66 -0.82 0.50 -12.68
C ALA A 66 -0.67 -1.03 -12.65
N GLN A 67 -1.41 -1.73 -13.52
CA GLN A 67 -1.36 -3.18 -13.67
C GLN A 67 0.03 -3.64 -14.14
N ASP A 68 0.64 -2.98 -15.13
CA ASP A 68 1.99 -3.31 -15.62
C ASP A 68 3.04 -3.28 -14.49
N ILE A 69 3.00 -2.26 -13.62
CA ILE A 69 3.91 -2.16 -12.48
C ILE A 69 3.66 -3.31 -11.51
N ASN A 70 2.39 -3.55 -11.18
CA ASN A 70 2.00 -4.56 -10.22
C ASN A 70 2.37 -5.97 -10.69
N ASP A 71 2.18 -6.30 -11.97
CA ASP A 71 2.49 -7.62 -12.51
C ASP A 71 3.98 -7.89 -12.43
N TYR A 72 4.80 -6.92 -12.88
CA TYR A 72 6.25 -7.02 -12.74
C TYR A 72 6.67 -7.13 -11.27
N PHE A 73 6.10 -6.33 -10.37
CA PHE A 73 6.46 -6.35 -8.96
C PHE A 73 6.08 -7.67 -8.27
N GLN A 74 4.94 -8.28 -8.62
CA GLN A 74 4.56 -9.59 -8.09
C GLN A 74 5.50 -10.70 -8.61
N THR A 75 5.93 -10.64 -9.87
CA THR A 75 6.98 -11.55 -10.39
C THR A 75 8.28 -11.35 -9.62
N TYR A 76 8.70 -10.11 -9.39
CA TYR A 76 9.89 -9.83 -8.60
C TYR A 76 9.80 -10.39 -7.17
N LEU A 77 8.66 -10.23 -6.49
CA LEU A 77 8.45 -10.82 -5.17
C LEU A 77 8.50 -12.36 -5.17
N ALA A 78 8.11 -13.02 -6.27
CA ALA A 78 8.28 -14.46 -6.41
C ALA A 78 9.77 -14.85 -6.47
N THR A 79 10.60 -14.09 -7.19
CA THR A 79 12.07 -14.25 -7.19
C THR A 79 12.64 -14.06 -5.78
N VAL A 80 12.24 -12.97 -5.09
CA VAL A 80 12.66 -12.72 -3.70
C VAL A 80 12.29 -13.90 -2.80
N GLN A 81 11.06 -14.40 -2.90
CA GLN A 81 10.61 -15.55 -2.11
C GLN A 81 11.43 -16.81 -2.38
N GLN A 82 11.73 -17.09 -3.64
CA GLN A 82 12.49 -18.27 -4.06
C GLN A 82 13.94 -18.23 -3.54
N GLU A 83 14.60 -17.08 -3.61
CA GLU A 83 16.03 -16.96 -3.27
C GLU A 83 16.27 -16.73 -1.78
N THR A 84 15.43 -15.93 -1.12
CA THR A 84 15.60 -15.57 0.30
C THR A 84 14.86 -16.49 1.26
N LYS A 85 13.89 -17.26 0.75
CA LYS A 85 12.95 -18.06 1.54
C LYS A 85 12.10 -17.23 2.52
N LEU A 86 11.95 -15.92 2.27
CA LEU A 86 11.04 -15.08 3.03
C LEU A 86 9.59 -15.56 2.89
N PRO A 87 8.78 -15.52 3.95
CA PRO A 87 7.39 -15.94 3.91
C PRO A 87 6.48 -14.88 3.26
N ILE A 88 6.75 -14.52 2.01
CA ILE A 88 5.95 -13.55 1.25
C ILE A 88 4.56 -14.15 0.98
N ARG A 89 3.53 -13.36 1.30
CA ARG A 89 2.12 -13.73 1.12
C ARG A 89 1.45 -12.73 0.19
N LEU A 90 0.73 -13.25 -0.81
CA LEU A 90 -0.06 -12.47 -1.77
C LEU A 90 -1.49 -13.03 -1.78
N TYR A 91 -2.26 -12.72 -0.75
CA TYR A 91 -3.64 -13.20 -0.66
C TYR A 91 -4.52 -12.49 -1.68
N GLN A 92 -5.38 -13.28 -2.33
CA GLN A 92 -6.35 -12.79 -3.30
C GLN A 92 -7.44 -11.96 -2.63
N PRO A 93 -7.80 -10.77 -3.17
CA PRO A 93 -8.73 -9.81 -2.56
C PRO A 93 -10.05 -10.40 -2.08
N GLY A 94 -10.59 -11.39 -2.81
CA GLY A 94 -11.84 -12.08 -2.45
C GLY A 94 -11.82 -12.75 -1.06
N ARG A 95 -10.63 -13.04 -0.50
CA ARG A 95 -10.48 -13.64 0.84
C ARG A 95 -10.72 -12.66 1.98
N PHE A 96 -10.67 -11.35 1.75
CA PHE A 96 -10.82 -10.35 2.82
C PHE A 96 -12.27 -10.23 3.34
N GLY A 97 -13.26 -10.65 2.54
CA GLY A 97 -14.68 -10.59 2.93
C GLY A 97 -15.17 -9.15 3.13
N HIS A 98 -14.60 -8.19 2.40
CA HIS A 98 -15.06 -6.81 2.27
C HIS A 98 -14.67 -6.28 0.87
N ASN A 99 -15.46 -5.38 0.29
CA ASN A 99 -15.14 -4.78 -1.00
C ASN A 99 -13.98 -3.79 -0.86
N LEU A 100 -12.80 -4.20 -1.30
CA LEU A 100 -11.61 -3.36 -1.46
C LEU A 100 -11.41 -3.00 -2.93
N TRP A 101 -12.51 -2.56 -3.54
CA TRP A 101 -12.58 -2.07 -4.91
C TRP A 101 -13.76 -1.10 -5.04
N GLU A 102 -13.74 -0.28 -6.08
CA GLU A 102 -14.86 0.53 -6.53
C GLU A 102 -14.81 0.60 -8.05
N ARG A 103 -15.94 0.32 -8.71
CA ARG A 103 -16.10 0.50 -10.15
C ARG A 103 -17.34 1.34 -10.40
N SER A 104 -17.11 2.60 -10.73
CA SER A 104 -18.13 3.59 -11.02
C SER A 104 -17.67 4.46 -12.20
N PRO A 105 -18.56 5.25 -12.81
CA PRO A 105 -18.16 6.16 -13.89
C PRO A 105 -17.04 7.15 -13.51
N ASN A 106 -16.91 7.50 -12.22
CA ASN A 106 -15.99 8.52 -11.72
C ASN A 106 -14.84 7.97 -10.88
N SER A 107 -14.80 6.66 -10.63
CA SER A 107 -13.80 6.03 -9.76
C SER A 107 -13.67 4.56 -10.12
N ASN A 108 -12.45 4.13 -10.39
CA ASN A 108 -12.11 2.77 -10.72
C ASN A 108 -10.82 2.39 -10.01
N TRP A 109 -10.90 1.53 -9.00
CA TRP A 109 -9.73 1.06 -8.25
C TRP A 109 -10.02 -0.29 -7.62
N HIS A 110 -8.96 -1.04 -7.33
CA HIS A 110 -9.06 -2.29 -6.59
C HIS A 110 -7.72 -2.66 -5.97
N ILE A 111 -7.73 -3.47 -4.91
CA ILE A 111 -6.49 -4.12 -4.47
C ILE A 111 -6.21 -5.34 -5.36
N SER A 112 -4.94 -5.59 -5.66
CA SER A 112 -4.49 -6.78 -6.41
C SER A 112 -4.05 -7.91 -5.47
N ALA A 113 -3.42 -7.56 -4.35
CA ALA A 113 -2.95 -8.49 -3.34
C ALA A 113 -2.99 -7.85 -1.94
N PHE A 114 -3.07 -8.69 -0.91
CA PHE A 114 -2.86 -8.26 0.46
C PHE A 114 -2.07 -9.27 1.29
N ASP A 115 -1.49 -8.78 2.37
CA ASP A 115 -0.85 -9.56 3.41
C ASP A 115 -1.34 -9.07 4.78
N TYR A 116 -1.52 -10.00 5.71
CA TYR A 116 -1.86 -9.69 7.09
C TYR A 116 -1.09 -10.64 8.00
N ILE A 117 -0.70 -10.12 9.15
CA ILE A 117 -0.04 -10.92 10.17
C ILE A 117 -1.13 -11.66 10.96
N THR A 118 -1.02 -12.98 11.06
CA THR A 118 -1.90 -13.78 11.92
C THR A 118 -1.73 -13.32 13.36
N ASP A 119 -2.84 -13.07 14.05
CA ASP A 119 -2.92 -12.55 15.43
C ASP A 119 -2.57 -11.06 15.65
N GLU A 120 -2.39 -10.26 14.59
CA GLU A 120 -2.15 -8.82 14.72
C GLU A 120 -2.97 -7.97 13.71
N PRO A 121 -3.37 -6.74 14.05
CA PRO A 121 -4.22 -5.89 13.22
C PRO A 121 -3.45 -5.12 12.13
N ARG A 122 -2.26 -5.60 11.75
CA ARG A 122 -1.43 -4.98 10.71
C ARG A 122 -1.81 -5.54 9.35
N PHE A 123 -2.05 -4.65 8.40
CA PHE A 123 -2.50 -5.01 7.06
C PHE A 123 -1.63 -4.32 6.01
N LYS A 124 -1.24 -5.06 4.98
CA LYS A 124 -0.50 -4.55 3.81
C LYS A 124 -1.31 -4.86 2.56
N CYS A 125 -1.43 -3.93 1.62
CA CYS A 125 -2.05 -4.22 0.34
C CYS A 125 -1.35 -3.52 -0.83
N MET A 126 -1.51 -4.10 -2.01
CA MET A 126 -1.19 -3.48 -3.29
C MET A 126 -2.48 -2.97 -3.88
N MET A 127 -2.54 -1.69 -4.22
CA MET A 127 -3.71 -1.02 -4.76
C MET A 127 -3.42 -0.53 -6.17
N LEU A 128 -4.33 -0.83 -7.10
CA LEU A 128 -4.33 -0.31 -8.47
C LEU A 128 -5.38 0.78 -8.59
N ASN A 129 -4.97 1.94 -9.07
CA ASN A 129 -5.83 3.12 -9.12
C ASN A 129 -5.89 3.71 -10.54
N ASP A 130 -7.11 3.97 -11.01
CA ASP A 130 -7.38 4.56 -12.32
C ASP A 130 -7.26 6.09 -12.29
N VAL A 131 -6.12 6.59 -11.78
CA VAL A 131 -5.81 8.01 -11.66
C VAL A 131 -4.43 8.30 -12.23
N ILE A 132 -4.23 9.52 -12.70
CA ILE A 132 -2.89 10.02 -13.05
C ILE A 132 -2.15 10.36 -11.76
N GLY A 133 -0.89 9.94 -11.69
CA GLY A 133 0.00 10.17 -10.58
C GLY A 133 0.04 11.63 -10.16
N CYS A 134 -0.28 11.87 -8.89
CA CYS A 134 -0.27 13.20 -8.30
C CYS A 134 0.29 13.14 -6.88
N ASP A 135 0.83 14.26 -6.39
CA ASP A 135 1.49 14.28 -5.09
C ASP A 135 0.51 14.18 -3.91
N THR A 136 -0.78 14.46 -4.13
CA THR A 136 -1.82 14.42 -3.09
C THR A 136 -2.34 12.99 -2.87
N VAL A 137 -2.64 12.63 -1.62
CA VAL A 137 -3.38 11.39 -1.30
C VAL A 137 -4.75 11.43 -1.97
N THR A 138 -5.12 10.37 -2.68
CA THR A 138 -6.39 10.34 -3.42
C THR A 138 -7.54 9.88 -2.55
N ARG A 139 -8.77 10.15 -2.99
CA ARG A 139 -9.99 9.67 -2.33
C ARG A 139 -9.99 8.14 -2.23
N GLU A 140 -9.54 7.46 -3.26
CA GLU A 140 -9.53 6.01 -3.40
C GLU A 140 -8.56 5.37 -2.40
N GLU A 141 -7.38 5.98 -2.22
CA GLU A 141 -6.41 5.55 -1.20
C GLU A 141 -6.98 5.71 0.21
N LEU A 142 -7.61 6.86 0.49
CA LEU A 142 -8.30 7.10 1.77
C LEU A 142 -9.41 6.07 2.01
N LEU A 143 -10.21 5.77 0.98
CA LEU A 143 -11.26 4.76 1.08
C LEU A 143 -10.69 3.36 1.32
N CYS A 144 -9.60 3.00 0.65
CA CYS A 144 -8.92 1.73 0.85
C CYS A 144 -8.46 1.59 2.30
N ILE A 145 -7.71 2.57 2.81
CA ILE A 145 -7.21 2.63 4.19
C ILE A 145 -8.37 2.51 5.19
N CYS A 146 -9.39 3.38 5.07
CA CYS A 146 -10.51 3.40 6.00
C CYS A 146 -11.32 2.09 5.99
N ARG A 147 -11.58 1.51 4.80
CA ARG A 147 -12.32 0.24 4.70
C ARG A 147 -11.54 -0.91 5.35
N ILE A 148 -10.22 -0.94 5.19
CA ILE A 148 -9.36 -1.93 5.85
C ILE A 148 -9.39 -1.73 7.36
N MET A 149 -9.11 -0.53 7.86
CA MET A 149 -9.09 -0.24 9.31
C MET A 149 -10.40 -0.61 10.00
N VAL A 150 -11.54 -0.21 9.42
CA VAL A 150 -12.87 -0.52 9.97
C VAL A 150 -13.11 -2.02 10.04
N LYS A 151 -12.70 -2.78 9.01
CA LYS A 151 -12.87 -4.23 8.97
C LYS A 151 -11.94 -4.93 9.99
N VAL A 152 -10.67 -4.53 10.03
CA VAL A 152 -9.66 -5.12 10.92
C VAL A 152 -10.03 -4.87 12.38
N LEU A 153 -10.35 -3.64 12.78
CA LEU A 153 -10.73 -3.32 14.17
C LEU A 153 -12.00 -4.04 14.64
N ARG A 154 -12.93 -4.37 13.74
CA ARG A 154 -14.10 -5.20 14.09
C ARG A 154 -13.73 -6.65 14.41
N TYR A 155 -12.66 -7.15 13.81
CA TYR A 155 -12.18 -8.52 14.00
C TYR A 155 -11.26 -8.63 15.22
N TYR A 156 -10.31 -7.71 15.35
CA TYR A 156 -9.28 -7.68 16.39
C TYR A 156 -9.70 -6.84 17.60
N LYS A 157 -10.66 -7.35 18.38
CA LYS A 157 -11.33 -6.60 19.48
C LYS A 157 -10.40 -6.10 20.60
N ASN A 158 -9.22 -6.69 20.77
CA ASN A 158 -8.25 -6.28 21.81
C ASN A 158 -7.31 -5.16 21.34
N HIS A 159 -7.40 -4.76 20.07
CA HIS A 159 -6.55 -3.75 19.47
C HIS A 159 -7.32 -2.44 19.25
N LEU A 160 -6.66 -1.32 19.52
CA LEU A 160 -7.21 0.02 19.28
C LEU A 160 -6.67 0.65 17.99
N VAL A 161 -5.56 0.12 17.48
CA VAL A 161 -4.90 0.62 16.28
C VAL A 161 -4.84 -0.51 15.26
N ALA A 162 -5.26 -0.21 14.03
CA ALA A 162 -5.10 -1.10 12.87
C ALA A 162 -4.22 -0.41 11.83
N PRO A 163 -2.89 -0.58 11.90
CA PRO A 163 -1.98 -0.01 10.92
C PRO A 163 -2.21 -0.61 9.54
N VAL A 164 -2.20 0.24 8.51
CA VAL A 164 -2.37 -0.16 7.11
C VAL A 164 -1.21 0.38 6.29
N MET A 165 -0.54 -0.48 5.54
CA MET A 165 0.39 -0.09 4.48
C MET A 165 -0.26 -0.31 3.12
N VAL A 166 -0.17 0.68 2.24
CA VAL A 166 -0.63 0.59 0.85
C VAL A 166 0.55 0.86 -0.08
N LEU A 167 0.87 -0.11 -0.93
CA LEU A 167 1.63 0.14 -2.15
C LEU A 167 0.62 0.56 -3.21
N SER A 168 0.57 1.86 -3.50
CA SER A 168 -0.42 2.46 -4.40
C SER A 168 0.20 2.67 -5.78
N PHE A 169 -0.32 1.96 -6.78
CA PHE A 169 0.11 2.03 -8.17
C PHE A 169 -0.93 2.78 -9.00
N MET A 170 -0.47 3.67 -9.87
CA MET A 170 -1.30 4.59 -10.64
C MET A 170 -0.65 4.92 -12.00
N GLY A 171 -1.43 5.48 -12.92
CA GLY A 171 -0.92 5.84 -14.24
C GLY A 171 -0.07 7.11 -14.24
N PRO A 172 0.61 7.43 -15.35
CA PRO A 172 0.90 6.55 -16.46
C PRO A 172 1.94 5.46 -16.18
N ARG A 173 2.74 5.52 -15.10
CA ARG A 173 3.43 4.39 -14.45
C ARG A 173 4.11 4.92 -13.18
N HIS A 174 3.32 5.18 -12.15
CA HIS A 174 3.80 5.71 -10.88
C HIS A 174 3.38 4.85 -9.71
N GLY A 175 4.16 4.90 -8.63
CA GLY A 175 3.80 4.25 -7.38
C GLY A 175 4.21 5.06 -6.17
N ARG A 176 3.56 4.83 -5.04
CA ARG A 176 4.00 5.34 -3.73
C ARG A 176 3.67 4.40 -2.60
N ILE A 177 4.32 4.62 -1.47
CA ILE A 177 4.11 3.90 -0.23
C ILE A 177 3.32 4.81 0.71
N LEU A 178 2.20 4.29 1.20
CA LEU A 178 1.42 4.92 2.25
C LEU A 178 1.47 4.06 3.51
N VAL A 179 1.75 4.67 4.65
CA VAL A 179 1.68 4.02 5.96
C VAL A 179 0.70 4.80 6.81
N ALA A 180 -0.41 4.17 7.18
CA ALA A 180 -1.51 4.83 7.85
C ALA A 180 -1.85 4.17 9.18
N HIS A 181 -2.20 5.00 10.16
CA HIS A 181 -2.80 4.56 11.43
C HIS A 181 -3.69 5.67 11.99
N HIS A 182 -4.62 5.30 12.87
CA HIS A 182 -5.37 6.27 13.65
C HIS A 182 -4.71 6.43 15.03
N ASN A 183 -4.40 7.65 15.45
CA ASN A 183 -3.73 7.92 16.73
C ASN A 183 -4.70 8.14 17.91
N GLY A 184 -6.00 8.23 17.63
CA GLY A 184 -7.05 8.53 18.61
C GLY A 184 -7.82 9.80 18.27
N ASP A 185 -7.16 10.74 17.60
CA ASP A 185 -7.69 12.04 17.21
C ASP A 185 -7.79 12.20 15.69
N SER A 186 -6.74 11.80 14.97
CA SER A 186 -6.60 11.94 13.52
C SER A 186 -6.20 10.63 12.83
N LEU A 187 -6.54 10.53 11.54
CA LEU A 187 -5.94 9.56 10.63
C LEU A 187 -4.60 10.12 10.16
N VAL A 188 -3.51 9.53 10.63
CA VAL A 188 -2.14 9.89 10.24
C VAL A 188 -1.71 9.03 9.05
N ILE A 189 -1.25 9.66 7.98
CA ILE A 189 -0.78 9.01 6.76
C ILE A 189 0.64 9.49 6.45
N GLY A 190 1.62 8.62 6.65
CA GLY A 190 2.95 8.76 6.08
C GLY A 190 2.90 8.49 4.59
N LYS A 191 3.35 9.44 3.77
CA LYS A 191 3.34 9.36 2.30
C LYS A 191 4.74 9.52 1.75
N SER A 192 5.23 8.54 0.97
CA SER A 192 6.52 8.66 0.28
C SER A 192 6.45 9.69 -0.85
N GLU A 193 7.60 9.94 -1.48
CA GLU A 193 7.61 10.51 -2.82
C GLU A 193 6.86 9.61 -3.82
N LEU A 194 6.54 10.18 -4.99
CA LEU A 194 5.97 9.45 -6.10
C LEU A 194 7.10 8.87 -6.95
N PHE A 195 7.26 7.55 -6.90
CA PHE A 195 8.27 6.83 -7.68
C PHE A 195 7.84 6.71 -9.14
N ASP A 196 8.79 6.97 -10.04
CA ASP A 196 8.62 6.80 -11.47
C ASP A 196 9.02 5.38 -11.92
N PHE A 197 8.07 4.70 -12.55
CA PHE A 197 8.20 3.37 -13.13
C PHE A 197 7.92 3.38 -14.65
N GLN A 198 7.97 4.53 -15.33
CA GLN A 198 7.91 4.56 -16.80
C GLN A 198 9.02 3.69 -17.41
N HIS A 199 10.16 3.63 -16.74
CA HIS A 199 11.26 2.72 -17.06
C HIS A 199 11.48 1.72 -15.91
N LYS A 200 12.16 0.60 -16.22
CA LYS A 200 12.52 -0.42 -15.23
C LYS A 200 13.38 0.23 -14.13
N ASN A 201 12.79 0.49 -12.97
CA ASN A 201 13.43 1.14 -11.83
C ASN A 201 13.68 0.12 -10.72
N ILE A 202 14.81 -0.58 -10.80
CA ILE A 202 15.13 -1.70 -9.91
C ILE A 202 15.24 -1.24 -8.45
N ASP A 203 15.81 -0.05 -8.21
CA ASP A 203 15.99 0.48 -6.85
C ASP A 203 14.64 0.81 -6.20
N ALA A 204 13.69 1.37 -6.97
CA ALA A 204 12.33 1.58 -6.49
C ALA A 204 11.59 0.25 -6.24
N PHE A 205 11.76 -0.76 -7.11
CA PHE A 205 11.18 -2.09 -6.87
C PHE A 205 11.77 -2.77 -5.63
N LYS A 206 13.08 -2.65 -5.38
CA LYS A 206 13.71 -3.11 -4.14
C LYS A 206 13.14 -2.39 -2.93
N THR A 207 12.98 -1.07 -2.99
CA THR A 207 12.32 -0.29 -1.93
C THR A 207 10.93 -0.84 -1.64
N PHE A 208 10.09 -1.02 -2.68
CA PHE A 208 8.75 -1.58 -2.49
C PHE A 208 8.78 -2.99 -1.91
N ALA A 209 9.75 -3.83 -2.31
CA ALA A 209 9.92 -5.17 -1.76
C ALA A 209 10.36 -5.16 -0.29
N GLN A 210 11.26 -4.25 0.12
CA GLN A 210 11.65 -4.06 1.52
C GLN A 210 10.43 -3.74 2.39
N TRP A 211 9.59 -2.81 1.92
CA TRP A 211 8.37 -2.40 2.61
C TRP A 211 7.30 -3.51 2.59
N TRP A 212 7.12 -4.22 1.47
CA TRP A 212 6.22 -5.37 1.44
C TRP A 212 6.66 -6.49 2.40
N CYS A 213 7.96 -6.72 2.51
CA CYS A 213 8.56 -7.70 3.41
C CYS A 213 8.73 -7.19 4.85
N SER A 214 8.19 -6.00 5.19
CA SER A 214 8.33 -5.41 6.52
C SER A 214 7.78 -6.32 7.62
N SER A 215 8.43 -6.28 8.79
CA SER A 215 7.89 -6.89 10.02
C SER A 215 7.02 -5.90 10.79
N GLY A 216 6.19 -6.41 11.70
CA GLY A 216 5.40 -5.59 12.60
C GLY A 216 6.22 -5.08 13.78
N VAL A 217 6.17 -3.77 14.04
CA VAL A 217 6.75 -3.12 15.23
C VAL A 217 5.74 -2.23 15.94
N GLY A 218 6.05 -1.75 17.14
CA GLY A 218 5.15 -0.90 17.93
C GLY A 218 3.97 -1.66 18.57
N ASN A 219 3.18 -0.94 19.39
CA ASN A 219 2.05 -1.52 20.13
C ASN A 219 0.71 -1.14 19.47
N THR A 220 -0.15 -2.13 19.22
CA THR A 220 -1.49 -1.94 18.66
C THR A 220 -2.62 -2.25 19.66
N MET A 221 -2.28 -2.73 20.85
CA MET A 221 -3.21 -3.13 21.91
C MET A 221 -3.83 -1.93 22.62
N ALA A 222 -5.02 -2.13 23.18
CA ALA A 222 -5.51 -1.26 24.25
C ALA A 222 -4.54 -1.32 25.44
N LYS A 223 -4.15 -0.16 25.98
CA LYS A 223 -3.49 -0.11 27.30
C LYS A 223 -4.49 -0.43 28.40
#